data_AF-A0A8H4R8C0-F1
#
_entry.id   AF-A0A8H4R8C0-F1
#
_cell.length_a   1.000
_cell.length_b   1.000
_cell.length_c   1.000
_cell.angle_alpha   90.00
_cell.angle_beta   90.00
_cell.angle_gamma   90.00
#
_symmetry.space_group_name_H-M   'P 1'
#
loop_
_entity.id
_entity.type
_entity.pdbx_description
1 polymer ?
#
loop_
_entity_poly.entity_id
_entity_poly.type
_entity_poly.pdbx_seq_one_letter_code
_entity_poly.pdbx_strand_id
1 'polypeptide(L)'
;MAKMFCAIALLLLHIFSAQCMVSTGRYGHGFIGYGINMYDPNCAYSCRAVISDSALNCSTYADMSGMTAMNATEMAAEGMTASTSAECYATDDIFLQTLAYCLYIRCDDTVSIPGRESWWYANVAGRASDQPGPKWSYQESLAKVTSPPTETLVNGDPLNTTSMIYDSDYIQNWNAQQVFEKQEIIHERYGSVLPLFLVINY
;
A
#
# COMPACT_ATOMS: atom_id res chain seq x y z
N MET A 1 26.39 -37.26 28.50
CA MET A 1 25.95 -37.48 27.10
C MET A 1 24.48 -37.08 26.87
N ALA A 2 23.49 -37.56 27.63
CA ALA A 2 22.06 -37.22 27.42
C ALA A 2 21.73 -35.70 27.44
N LYS A 3 22.40 -34.91 28.29
CA LYS A 3 22.21 -33.44 28.34
C LYS A 3 22.68 -32.72 27.07
N MET A 4 23.69 -33.26 26.39
CA MET A 4 24.24 -32.69 25.16
C MET A 4 23.32 -32.98 23.96
N PHE A 5 22.72 -34.17 23.92
CA PHE A 5 21.70 -34.53 22.93
C PHE A 5 20.41 -33.70 23.10
N CYS A 6 20.03 -33.38 24.34
CA CYS A 6 18.85 -32.54 24.63
C CYS A 6 19.08 -31.06 24.22
N ALA A 7 20.27 -30.52 24.46
CA ALA A 7 20.65 -29.17 24.02
C ALA A 7 20.70 -29.04 22.49
N ILE A 8 21.21 -30.06 21.79
CA ILE A 8 21.23 -30.10 20.31
C ILE A 8 19.81 -30.20 19.75
N ALA A 9 18.94 -31.01 20.35
CA ALA A 9 17.53 -31.12 19.93
C ALA A 9 16.75 -29.80 20.13
N LEU A 10 17.00 -29.08 21.22
CA LEU A 10 16.41 -27.75 21.47
C LEU A 10 16.92 -26.70 20.48
N LEU A 11 18.22 -26.69 20.16
CA LEU A 11 18.78 -25.79 19.14
C LEU A 11 18.20 -26.07 17.75
N LEU A 12 18.04 -27.34 17.38
CA LEU A 12 17.45 -27.74 16.09
C LEU A 12 15.97 -27.37 15.99
N LEU A 13 15.20 -27.41 17.09
CA LEU A 13 13.82 -26.92 17.12
C LEU A 13 13.73 -25.40 16.88
N HIS A 14 14.65 -24.62 17.46
CA HIS A 14 14.67 -23.15 17.26
C HIS A 14 15.03 -22.75 15.83
N ILE A 15 15.91 -23.51 15.18
CA ILE A 15 16.29 -23.30 13.77
C ILE A 15 15.11 -23.63 12.84
N PHE A 16 14.31 -24.65 13.16
CA PHE A 16 13.13 -25.01 12.36
C PHE A 16 12.02 -23.95 12.45
N SER A 17 11.80 -23.35 13.63
CA SER A 17 10.82 -22.26 13.80
C SER A 17 11.22 -20.96 13.07
N ALA A 18 12.51 -20.71 12.86
CA ALA A 18 12.98 -19.51 12.18
C ALA A 18 12.64 -19.49 10.68
N GLN A 19 12.45 -20.66 10.05
CA GLN A 19 12.09 -20.75 8.63
C GLN A 19 10.61 -20.46 8.35
N CYS A 20 9.76 -20.39 9.38
CA CYS A 20 8.34 -20.06 9.20
C CYS A 20 8.06 -18.54 9.14
N MET A 21 9.06 -17.69 9.40
CA MET A 21 8.90 -16.23 9.44
C MET A 21 9.56 -15.50 8.26
N VAL A 22 10.07 -16.22 7.25
CA VAL A 22 10.54 -15.59 6.02
C VAL A 22 9.35 -15.18 5.17
N SER A 23 9.05 -13.89 5.17
CA SER A 23 8.12 -13.26 4.23
C SER A 23 8.71 -13.35 2.82
N THR A 24 7.97 -13.92 1.86
CA THR A 24 8.35 -13.93 0.43
C THR A 24 7.95 -12.61 -0.27
N GLY A 25 8.11 -11.49 0.43
CA GLY A 25 7.69 -10.18 -0.03
C GLY A 25 8.59 -9.62 -1.14
N ARG A 26 8.14 -8.52 -1.75
CA ARG A 26 8.95 -7.75 -2.70
C ARG A 26 10.12 -7.06 -2.02
N TYR A 27 11.22 -6.77 -2.74
CA TYR A 27 12.36 -5.97 -2.23
C TYR A 27 11.90 -4.78 -1.37
N GLY A 28 12.44 -4.66 -0.16
CA GLY A 28 11.94 -3.74 0.87
C GLY A 28 10.95 -4.35 1.87
N HIS A 29 10.82 -5.68 1.94
CA HIS A 29 10.11 -6.39 3.01
C HIS A 29 11.07 -6.73 4.16
N GLY A 30 10.55 -6.75 5.39
CA GLY A 30 11.33 -7.08 6.59
C GLY A 30 11.14 -6.06 7.70
N PHE A 31 12.17 -5.91 8.54
CA PHE A 31 12.12 -5.05 9.72
C PHE A 31 12.23 -3.57 9.35
N ILE A 32 11.10 -2.86 9.45
CA ILE A 32 11.03 -1.41 9.20
C ILE A 32 11.98 -0.68 10.17
N GLY A 33 12.74 0.27 9.65
CA GLY A 33 13.77 1.00 10.41
C GLY A 33 15.16 0.39 10.40
N TYR A 34 15.35 -0.83 9.88
CA TYR A 34 16.65 -1.47 9.68
C TYR A 34 17.08 -1.42 8.21
N GLY A 35 17.10 -0.21 7.63
CA GLY A 35 17.42 0.03 6.22
C GLY A 35 16.23 -0.09 5.28
N ILE A 36 15.02 -0.26 5.82
CA ILE A 36 13.75 -0.28 5.10
C ILE A 36 12.90 0.90 5.59
N ASN A 37 12.52 1.78 4.66
CA ASN A 37 11.53 2.83 4.89
C ASN A 37 10.21 2.39 4.26
N MET A 38 9.14 2.38 5.04
CA MET A 38 7.86 1.77 4.63
C MET A 38 7.05 2.68 3.70
N TYR A 39 6.99 3.97 4.02
CA TYR A 39 6.18 4.95 3.29
C TYR A 39 7.06 6.04 2.68
N ASP A 40 8.08 5.64 1.94
CA ASP A 40 8.99 6.55 1.25
C ASP A 40 8.78 6.54 -0.28
N PRO A 41 8.33 7.64 -0.91
CA PRO A 41 7.93 8.91 -0.32
C PRO A 41 6.48 8.91 0.17
N ASN A 42 6.22 9.50 1.34
CA ASN A 42 4.91 9.43 1.98
C ASN A 42 3.83 10.15 1.15
N CYS A 43 4.20 11.17 0.38
CA CYS A 43 3.26 11.89 -0.50
C CYS A 43 2.58 10.95 -1.49
N ALA A 44 3.35 10.03 -2.09
CA ALA A 44 2.85 9.14 -3.12
C ALA A 44 2.01 8.00 -2.51
N TYR A 45 2.46 7.44 -1.39
CA TYR A 45 1.67 6.43 -0.68
C TYR A 45 0.35 7.01 -0.13
N SER A 46 0.36 8.23 0.39
CA SER A 46 -0.85 8.94 0.84
C SER A 46 -1.83 9.16 -0.31
N CYS A 47 -1.36 9.65 -1.45
CA CYS A 47 -2.19 9.79 -2.65
C CYS A 47 -2.85 8.47 -3.04
N ARG A 48 -2.07 7.38 -3.10
CA ARG A 48 -2.57 6.06 -3.48
C ARG A 48 -3.57 5.52 -2.46
N ALA A 49 -3.29 5.66 -1.17
CA ALA A 49 -4.13 5.13 -0.10
C ALA A 49 -5.55 5.70 -0.20
N VAL A 50 -5.68 7.02 -0.34
CA VAL A 50 -7.00 7.68 -0.41
C VAL A 50 -7.86 7.15 -1.57
N ILE A 51 -7.26 6.95 -2.75
CA ILE A 51 -7.99 6.51 -3.95
C ILE A 51 -8.12 4.99 -4.07
N SER A 52 -7.43 4.21 -3.23
CA SER A 52 -7.52 2.74 -3.25
C SER A 52 -8.83 2.24 -2.64
N ASP A 53 -9.53 3.09 -1.88
CA ASP A 53 -10.83 2.77 -1.30
C ASP A 53 -11.99 3.05 -2.27
N SER A 54 -11.72 3.75 -3.37
CA SER A 54 -12.72 4.07 -4.38
C SER A 54 -12.99 2.90 -5.31
N ALA A 55 -14.26 2.65 -5.59
CA ALA A 55 -14.64 1.73 -6.66
C ALA A 55 -14.22 2.28 -8.03
N LEU A 56 -13.57 1.46 -8.83
CA LEU A 56 -13.23 1.72 -10.22
C LEU A 56 -14.24 1.05 -11.16
N ASN A 57 -14.22 1.40 -12.44
CA ASN A 57 -15.10 0.81 -13.43
C ASN A 57 -14.91 -0.72 -13.60
N CYS A 58 -13.69 -1.21 -13.35
CA CYS A 58 -13.35 -2.63 -13.38
C CYS A 58 -13.40 -3.30 -12.01
N SER A 59 -13.86 -2.62 -10.96
CA SER A 59 -14.06 -3.22 -9.65
C SER A 59 -15.25 -4.18 -9.67
N THR A 60 -15.16 -5.24 -8.88
CA THR A 60 -16.24 -6.20 -8.67
C THR A 60 -16.79 -6.04 -7.26
N TYR A 61 -18.05 -6.42 -7.08
CA TYR A 61 -18.67 -6.53 -5.76
C TYR A 61 -18.93 -8.00 -5.48
N ALA A 62 -18.94 -8.38 -4.20
CA ALA A 62 -19.27 -9.75 -3.82
C ALA A 62 -20.66 -10.13 -4.41
N ASP A 63 -20.76 -11.35 -4.95
CA ASP A 63 -21.97 -11.84 -5.61
C ASP A 63 -23.15 -11.89 -4.62
N MET A 64 -24.08 -10.95 -4.79
CA MET A 64 -25.30 -10.83 -4.01
C MET A 64 -26.40 -11.63 -4.70
N SER A 65 -26.29 -12.96 -4.70
CA SER A 65 -27.40 -13.83 -5.12
C SER A 65 -28.66 -13.51 -4.29
N GLY A 66 -29.60 -12.75 -4.87
CA GLY A 66 -30.89 -12.41 -4.25
C GLY A 66 -31.14 -10.94 -3.88
N MET A 67 -30.22 -10.00 -4.13
CA MET A 67 -30.52 -8.56 -3.97
C MET A 67 -30.90 -7.90 -5.30
N THR A 68 -31.77 -6.88 -5.25
CA THR A 68 -32.12 -6.04 -6.41
C THR A 68 -30.87 -5.42 -7.02
N ALA A 69 -30.81 -5.32 -8.36
CA ALA A 69 -29.69 -4.72 -9.06
C ALA A 69 -29.47 -3.27 -8.58
N MET A 70 -28.46 -3.06 -7.74
CA MET A 70 -28.02 -1.77 -7.24
C MET A 70 -26.80 -1.30 -8.03
N ASN A 71 -26.65 0.01 -8.22
CA ASN A 71 -25.48 0.59 -8.86
C ASN A 71 -24.31 0.73 -7.87
N ALA A 72 -23.08 0.96 -8.36
CA ALA A 72 -21.87 1.08 -7.53
C ALA A 72 -22.00 2.10 -6.39
N THR A 73 -22.73 3.18 -6.61
CA THR A 73 -22.95 4.26 -5.64
C THR A 73 -23.89 3.80 -4.51
N GLU A 74 -24.94 3.04 -4.85
CA GLU A 74 -25.85 2.41 -3.89
C GLU A 74 -25.15 1.30 -3.10
N MET A 75 -24.29 0.51 -3.76
CA MET A 75 -23.48 -0.50 -3.08
C MET A 75 -22.54 0.13 -2.04
N ALA A 76 -21.85 1.22 -2.40
CA ALA A 76 -20.99 1.96 -1.49
C ALA A 76 -21.79 2.56 -0.30
N ALA A 77 -22.99 3.08 -0.56
CA ALA A 77 -23.86 3.64 0.48
C ALA A 77 -24.37 2.60 1.48
N GLU A 78 -24.60 1.36 1.03
CA GLU A 78 -24.96 0.21 1.88
C GLU A 78 -23.74 -0.44 2.57
N GLY A 79 -22.56 0.16 2.46
CA GLY A 79 -21.33 -0.30 3.12
C GLY A 79 -20.69 -1.53 2.47
N MET A 80 -21.05 -1.85 1.23
CA MET A 80 -20.38 -2.92 0.49
C MET A 80 -19.03 -2.46 -0.05
N THR A 81 -17.99 -3.24 0.25
CA THR A 81 -16.64 -3.00 -0.22
C THR A 81 -16.46 -3.51 -1.65
N ALA A 82 -16.15 -2.61 -2.57
CA ALA A 82 -15.67 -2.98 -3.89
C ALA A 82 -14.33 -3.72 -3.79
N SER A 83 -14.17 -4.79 -4.55
CA SER A 83 -12.90 -5.50 -4.72
C SER A 83 -12.29 -5.11 -6.06
N THR A 84 -11.09 -4.53 -6.00
CA THR A 84 -10.37 -4.06 -7.19
C THR A 84 -9.10 -4.89 -7.37
N SER A 85 -8.92 -5.50 -8.55
CA SER A 85 -7.73 -6.31 -8.84
C SER A 85 -6.50 -5.44 -9.14
N ALA A 86 -5.31 -6.04 -9.06
CA ALA A 86 -4.06 -5.36 -9.41
C ALA A 86 -4.04 -4.95 -10.89
N GLU A 87 -4.58 -5.79 -11.78
CA GLU A 87 -4.76 -5.50 -13.20
C GLU A 87 -5.66 -4.28 -13.42
N CYS A 88 -6.73 -4.15 -12.64
CA CYS A 88 -7.64 -3.02 -12.71
C CYS A 88 -6.92 -1.72 -12.34
N TYR A 89 -6.20 -1.69 -11.21
CA TYR A 89 -5.37 -0.53 -10.84
C TYR A 89 -4.27 -0.20 -11.86
N ALA A 90 -3.68 -1.23 -12.47
CA ALA A 90 -2.62 -1.06 -13.45
C ALA A 90 -3.11 -0.47 -14.78
N THR A 91 -4.39 -0.61 -15.12
CA THR A 91 -4.91 -0.34 -16.47
C THR A 91 -6.07 0.65 -16.55
N ASP A 92 -6.70 1.02 -15.42
CA ASP A 92 -7.78 2.00 -15.39
C ASP A 92 -7.24 3.43 -15.62
N ASP A 93 -7.71 4.05 -16.70
CA ASP A 93 -7.19 5.34 -17.16
C ASP A 93 -7.49 6.49 -16.17
N ILE A 94 -8.62 6.43 -15.48
CA ILE A 94 -9.05 7.46 -14.54
C ILE A 94 -8.23 7.36 -13.25
N PHE A 95 -8.02 6.14 -12.75
CA PHE A 95 -7.17 5.88 -11.60
C PHE A 95 -5.73 6.36 -11.86
N LEU A 96 -5.14 5.99 -13.00
CA LEU A 96 -3.78 6.41 -13.35
C LEU A 96 -3.68 7.95 -13.47
N GLN A 97 -4.64 8.60 -14.11
CA GLN A 97 -4.63 10.06 -14.22
C GLN A 97 -4.79 10.76 -12.87
N THR A 98 -5.72 10.28 -12.04
CA THR A 98 -6.00 10.82 -10.69
C THR A 98 -4.78 10.68 -9.79
N LEU A 99 -4.15 9.49 -9.78
CA LEU A 99 -2.96 9.23 -8.99
C LEU A 99 -1.78 10.09 -9.46
N ALA A 100 -1.55 10.18 -10.76
CA ALA A 100 -0.47 10.99 -11.33
C ALA A 100 -0.65 12.47 -11.00
N TYR A 101 -1.88 12.99 -11.11
CA TYR A 101 -2.20 14.36 -10.73
C TYR A 101 -1.99 14.61 -9.24
N CYS A 102 -2.39 13.67 -8.37
CA CYS A 102 -2.13 13.81 -6.94
C CYS A 102 -0.63 13.88 -6.63
N LEU A 103 0.19 13.00 -7.23
CA LEU A 103 1.64 13.05 -7.08
C LEU A 103 2.21 14.39 -7.56
N TYR A 104 1.70 14.93 -8.67
CA TYR A 104 2.11 16.22 -9.19
C TYR A 104 1.86 17.37 -8.20
N ILE A 105 0.70 17.38 -7.52
CA ILE A 105 0.32 18.44 -6.57
C ILE A 105 0.96 18.25 -5.19
N ARG A 106 1.07 17.00 -4.71
CA ARG A 106 1.43 16.69 -3.31
C ARG A 106 2.89 16.38 -3.08
N CYS A 107 3.58 15.84 -4.09
CA CYS A 107 5.01 15.59 -3.97
C CYS A 107 5.77 16.82 -4.46
N ASP A 108 6.64 17.36 -3.60
CA ASP A 108 7.54 18.45 -3.96
C ASP A 108 8.80 17.94 -4.68
N ASP A 109 9.73 18.84 -4.97
CA ASP A 109 10.97 18.54 -5.69
C ASP A 109 11.95 17.66 -4.89
N THR A 110 11.68 17.38 -3.60
CA THR A 110 12.49 16.39 -2.85
C THR A 110 12.33 14.99 -3.41
N VAL A 111 11.18 14.70 -4.05
CA VAL A 111 10.95 13.47 -4.81
C VAL A 111 11.18 13.74 -6.28
N SER A 112 12.40 13.42 -6.74
CA SER A 112 12.79 13.56 -8.15
C SER A 112 11.86 12.78 -9.10
N ILE A 113 11.76 13.23 -10.35
CA ILE A 113 10.96 12.54 -11.38
C ILE A 113 11.34 11.06 -11.54
N PRO A 114 12.63 10.66 -11.62
CA PRO A 114 13.00 9.25 -11.62
C PRO A 114 12.56 8.49 -10.36
N GLY A 115 12.56 9.16 -9.20
CA GLY A 115 12.03 8.60 -7.96
C GLY A 115 10.53 8.34 -8.02
N ARG A 116 9.76 9.29 -8.58
CA ARG A 116 8.32 9.13 -8.80
C ARG A 116 8.03 8.00 -9.77
N GLU A 117 8.77 7.88 -10.87
CA GLU A 117 8.63 6.79 -11.84
C GLU A 117 8.95 5.43 -11.20
N SER A 118 10.05 5.33 -10.45
CA SER A 118 10.41 4.10 -9.74
C SER A 118 9.31 3.67 -8.77
N TRP A 119 8.81 4.61 -7.96
CA TRP A 119 7.69 4.36 -7.05
C TRP A 119 6.40 4.00 -7.82
N TRP A 120 6.16 4.61 -8.98
CA TRP A 120 4.98 4.38 -9.81
C TRP A 120 4.93 2.93 -10.32
N TYR A 121 5.98 2.50 -11.03
CA TYR A 121 6.13 1.11 -11.50
C TYR A 121 6.02 0.12 -10.35
N ALA A 122 6.49 0.53 -9.17
CA ALA A 122 6.46 -0.28 -8.00
C ALA A 122 5.07 -0.42 -7.36
N ASN A 123 4.28 0.63 -7.29
CA ASN A 123 3.20 0.66 -6.31
C ASN A 123 1.81 0.82 -6.90
N VAL A 124 1.67 1.30 -8.14
CA VAL A 124 0.34 1.59 -8.73
C VAL A 124 -0.58 0.38 -8.67
N ALA A 125 -0.16 -0.76 -9.21
CA ALA A 125 -0.95 -1.99 -9.26
C ALA A 125 -1.19 -2.62 -7.88
N GLY A 126 -0.27 -2.44 -6.94
CA GLY A 126 -0.31 -3.09 -5.63
C GLY A 126 1.08 -3.22 -5.00
N ARG A 127 1.23 -4.22 -4.11
CA ARG A 127 2.50 -4.54 -3.43
C ARG A 127 2.96 -6.00 -3.62
N ALA A 128 2.27 -6.79 -4.45
CA ALA A 128 2.66 -8.18 -4.71
C ALA A 128 3.94 -8.24 -5.57
N SER A 129 4.68 -9.34 -5.47
CA SER A 129 5.93 -9.52 -6.21
C SER A 129 5.73 -9.78 -7.71
N ASP A 130 4.57 -10.34 -8.08
CA ASP A 130 4.19 -10.79 -9.42
C ASP A 130 3.09 -9.93 -10.07
N GLN A 131 2.85 -8.73 -9.55
CA GLN A 131 1.82 -7.82 -10.06
C GLN A 131 2.13 -7.27 -11.46
N PRO A 132 1.10 -6.93 -12.25
CA PRO A 132 1.28 -6.32 -13.56
C PRO A 132 1.93 -4.94 -13.45
N GLY A 133 2.71 -4.58 -14.47
CA GLY A 133 3.20 -3.21 -14.63
C GLY A 133 2.06 -2.26 -15.03
N PRO A 134 2.13 -0.97 -14.66
CA PRO A 134 1.13 0.01 -15.07
C PRO A 134 1.14 0.18 -16.59
N LYS A 135 -0.05 0.40 -17.17
CA LYS A 135 -0.28 0.65 -18.60
C LYS A 135 0.54 1.82 -19.13
N TRP A 136 0.72 2.85 -18.30
CA TRP A 136 1.45 4.07 -18.60
C TRP A 136 2.42 4.41 -17.47
N SER A 137 3.51 5.10 -17.81
CA SER A 137 4.42 5.69 -16.82
C SER A 137 3.71 6.80 -16.03
N TYR A 138 4.35 7.28 -14.95
CA TYR A 138 3.84 8.43 -14.20
C TYR A 138 3.72 9.67 -15.10
N GLN A 139 4.78 9.98 -15.87
CA GLN A 139 4.78 11.13 -16.77
C GLN A 139 3.76 10.99 -17.91
N GLU A 140 3.59 9.79 -18.49
CA GLU A 140 2.57 9.55 -19.51
C GLU A 140 1.15 9.72 -18.97
N SER A 141 0.90 9.25 -17.74
CA SER A 141 -0.39 9.40 -17.06
C SER A 141 -0.68 10.86 -16.74
N LEU A 142 0.32 11.61 -16.26
CA LEU A 142 0.20 13.04 -15.99
C LEU A 142 -0.04 13.85 -17.28
N ALA A 143 0.65 13.52 -18.37
CA ALA A 143 0.49 14.20 -19.65
C ALA A 143 -0.91 14.03 -20.27
N LYS A 144 -1.67 13.02 -19.84
CA LYS A 144 -3.07 12.81 -20.25
C LYS A 144 -4.05 13.69 -19.49
N VAL A 145 -3.64 14.28 -18.36
CA VAL A 145 -4.42 15.28 -17.64
C VAL A 145 -4.25 16.63 -18.36
N THR A 146 -5.09 16.86 -19.37
CA THR A 146 -5.00 18.05 -20.24
C THR A 146 -5.47 19.33 -19.56
N SER A 147 -6.28 19.22 -18.51
CA SER A 147 -6.75 20.32 -17.69
C SER A 147 -6.80 19.91 -16.21
N PRO A 148 -6.54 20.82 -15.27
CA PRO A 148 -6.74 20.55 -13.84
C PRO A 148 -8.15 19.98 -13.57
N PRO A 149 -8.28 18.86 -12.85
CA PRO A 149 -9.57 18.35 -12.42
C PRO A 149 -10.35 19.38 -11.61
N THR A 150 -11.65 19.49 -11.87
CA THR A 150 -12.54 20.40 -11.13
C THR A 150 -13.29 19.67 -10.01
N GLU A 151 -13.45 18.36 -10.15
CA GLU A 151 -14.13 17.51 -9.16
C GLU A 151 -13.14 17.10 -8.07
N THR A 152 -13.64 17.01 -6.85
CA THR A 152 -12.86 16.56 -5.70
C THR A 152 -13.44 15.25 -5.22
N LEU A 153 -12.62 14.20 -5.25
CA LEU A 153 -12.94 12.88 -4.74
C LEU A 153 -12.89 12.91 -3.21
N VAL A 154 -13.99 12.47 -2.58
CA VAL A 154 -14.06 12.14 -1.17
C VAL A 154 -13.80 10.65 -1.01
N ASN A 155 -13.05 10.25 0.01
CA ASN A 155 -12.72 8.85 0.26
C ASN A 155 -13.99 7.98 0.34
N GLY A 156 -13.98 6.86 -0.39
CA GLY A 156 -15.11 5.93 -0.52
C GLY A 156 -16.04 6.22 -1.71
N ASP A 157 -16.00 7.41 -2.30
CA ASP A 157 -16.78 7.68 -3.51
C ASP A 157 -16.23 6.90 -4.71
N PRO A 158 -17.09 6.45 -5.65
CA PRO A 158 -16.64 5.84 -6.89
C PRO A 158 -15.81 6.80 -7.75
N LEU A 159 -14.69 6.30 -8.29
CA LEU A 159 -13.79 7.09 -9.11
C LEU A 159 -14.15 6.94 -10.60
N ASN A 160 -15.10 7.77 -11.05
CA ASN A 160 -15.60 7.75 -12.43
C ASN A 160 -14.92 8.77 -13.35
N THR A 161 -14.32 9.81 -12.77
CA THR A 161 -13.72 10.96 -13.46
C THR A 161 -12.37 11.29 -12.84
N THR A 162 -11.45 11.82 -13.65
CA THR A 162 -10.16 12.29 -13.12
C THR A 162 -10.44 13.41 -12.13
N SER A 163 -10.02 13.23 -10.88
CA SER A 163 -10.44 14.08 -9.76
C SER A 163 -9.25 14.58 -8.93
N MET A 164 -9.44 15.68 -8.20
CA MET A 164 -8.54 16.09 -7.12
C MET A 164 -8.83 15.27 -5.87
N ILE A 165 -7.82 15.00 -5.04
CA ILE A 165 -8.03 14.35 -3.74
C ILE A 165 -8.38 15.39 -2.67
N TYR A 166 -9.43 15.14 -1.90
CA TYR A 166 -9.82 16.01 -0.78
C TYR A 166 -8.71 16.14 0.27
N ASP A 167 -8.47 17.37 0.74
CA ASP A 167 -7.33 17.69 1.60
C ASP A 167 -7.33 16.92 2.92
N SER A 168 -8.50 16.76 3.56
CA SER A 168 -8.58 16.05 4.84
C SER A 168 -8.18 14.60 4.70
N ASP A 169 -8.60 13.95 3.62
CA ASP A 169 -8.40 12.51 3.41
C ASP A 169 -6.92 12.22 3.12
N TYR A 170 -6.28 13.10 2.34
CA TYR A 170 -4.84 13.08 2.15
C TYR A 170 -4.09 13.28 3.46
N ILE A 171 -4.44 14.31 4.25
CA ILE A 171 -3.75 14.62 5.51
C ILE A 171 -3.93 13.50 6.54
N GLN A 172 -5.11 12.89 6.60
CA GLN A 172 -5.37 11.74 7.46
C GLN A 172 -4.45 10.57 7.11
N ASN A 173 -4.36 10.21 5.82
CA ASN A 173 -3.47 9.14 5.36
C ASN A 173 -1.99 9.48 5.55
N TRP A 174 -1.58 10.73 5.29
CA TRP A 174 -0.22 11.21 5.55
C TRP A 174 0.18 11.03 7.00
N ASN A 175 -0.64 11.54 7.92
CA ASN A 175 -0.37 11.48 9.35
C ASN A 175 -0.41 10.04 9.88
N ALA A 176 -1.38 9.25 9.43
CA ALA A 176 -1.48 7.84 9.81
C ALA A 176 -0.22 7.09 9.40
N GLN A 177 0.24 7.24 8.16
CA GLN A 177 1.43 6.56 7.66
C GLN A 177 2.72 6.96 8.40
N GLN A 178 2.90 8.26 8.70
CA GLN A 178 4.03 8.72 9.54
C GLN A 178 4.03 8.04 10.92
N VAL A 179 2.84 7.96 11.54
CA VAL A 179 2.71 7.35 12.87
C VAL A 179 2.94 5.85 12.80
N PHE A 180 2.34 5.16 11.82
CA PHE A 180 2.52 3.72 11.62
C PHE A 180 3.99 3.36 11.42
N GLU A 181 4.69 4.02 10.49
CA GLU A 181 6.12 3.75 10.28
C GLU A 181 6.93 3.98 11.55
N LYS A 182 6.68 5.07 12.29
CA LYS A 182 7.36 5.32 13.56
C LYS A 182 7.07 4.24 14.60
N GLN A 183 5.83 3.75 14.70
CA GLN A 183 5.49 2.66 15.62
C GLN A 183 6.17 1.37 15.21
N GLU A 184 6.19 1.03 13.92
CA GLU A 184 6.88 -0.17 13.42
C GLU A 184 8.39 -0.10 13.72
N ILE A 185 9.05 1.04 13.51
CA ILE A 185 10.47 1.20 13.88
C ILE A 185 10.70 0.94 15.38
N ILE A 186 9.81 1.44 16.24
CA ILE A 186 9.88 1.25 17.69
C ILE A 186 9.60 -0.22 18.04
N HIS A 187 8.57 -0.82 17.46
CA HIS A 187 8.23 -2.22 17.64
C HIS A 187 9.37 -3.14 17.23
N GLU A 188 10.01 -2.90 16.09
CA GLU A 188 11.13 -3.72 15.65
C GLU A 188 12.34 -3.55 16.56
N ARG A 189 12.61 -2.31 16.97
CA ARG A 189 13.73 -2.02 17.86
C ARG A 189 13.57 -2.65 19.24
N TYR A 190 12.39 -2.62 19.85
CA TYR A 190 12.19 -3.11 21.22
C TYR A 190 11.62 -4.53 21.28
N GLY A 191 10.76 -4.89 20.34
CA GLY A 191 10.20 -6.23 20.18
C GLY A 191 11.27 -7.28 19.89
N SER A 192 12.33 -6.93 19.15
CA SER A 192 13.49 -7.83 18.95
C SER A 192 14.46 -7.85 20.13
N VAL A 193 14.62 -6.72 20.83
CA VAL A 193 15.67 -6.53 21.85
C VAL A 193 15.28 -7.13 23.21
N LEU A 194 14.03 -6.99 23.65
CA LEU A 194 13.55 -7.50 24.94
C LEU A 194 13.65 -9.04 25.09
N PRO A 195 13.24 -9.85 24.09
CA PRO A 195 13.42 -11.30 24.14
C PRO A 195 14.90 -11.70 24.19
N LEU A 196 15.76 -11.01 23.44
CA LEU A 196 17.19 -11.32 23.37
C LEU A 196 17.88 -11.08 24.73
N PHE A 197 17.58 -9.98 25.41
CA PHE A 197 18.12 -9.71 26.74
C PHE A 197 17.60 -10.69 27.81
N LEU A 198 16.34 -11.11 27.73
CA LEU A 198 15.80 -12.12 28.64
C LEU A 198 16.46 -13.48 28.41
N VAL A 199 16.73 -13.88 27.16
CA VAL A 199 17.37 -15.17 26.85
C VAL A 199 18.86 -15.18 27.23
N ILE A 200 19.59 -14.06 27.15
CA ILE A 200 21.02 -13.99 27.52
C ILE A 200 21.23 -14.04 29.04
N ASN A 201 20.23 -13.66 29.84
CA ASN A 201 20.32 -13.64 31.30
C ASN A 201 19.74 -14.90 31.98
N TYR A 202 19.45 -15.96 31.21
CA TYR A 202 19.06 -17.29 31.71
C TYR A 202 20.06 -18.37 31.29
#